data_AF-A0AAV3J466-F1
#
_entry.id   AF-A0AAV3J466-F1
#
_cell.length_a   1.000
_cell.length_b   1.000
_cell.length_c   1.000
_cell.angle_alpha   90.00
_cell.angle_beta   90.00
_cell.angle_gamma   90.00
#
_symmetry.space_group_name_H-M   'P 1'
#
loop_
_entity.id
_entity.type
_entity.pdbx_description
1 polymer ?
#
loop_
_entity_poly.entity_id
_entity_poly.type
_entity_poly.pdbx_seq_one_letter_code
_entity_poly.pdbx_strand_id
1 'polypeptide(L)'
;MDGFHVAITVAAMLIGFVALIAMINFIFAKITGLTFQEILGYIFAPLAFITGIPWNEAVDAGSLIATKLVTNEFVAMTELAKGNWDFSPRTTAIISVFLVSFANFSSIGIISGAMKGLNEEKGNLVAKHGLKILLSASLVSFLSAIITGLIF
;
A
#
# COMPACT_ATOMS: atom_id res chain seq x y z
N MET A 1 -17.64 7.56 21.30
CA MET A 1 -17.25 8.77 20.53
C MET A 1 -15.95 8.55 19.77
N ASP A 2 -15.06 7.68 20.27
CA ASP A 2 -13.74 7.41 19.66
C ASP A 2 -13.80 6.91 18.21
N GLY A 3 -14.74 6.00 17.89
CA GLY A 3 -14.92 5.52 16.50
C GLY A 3 -15.33 6.60 15.50
N PHE A 4 -16.06 7.63 15.94
CA PHE A 4 -16.45 8.76 15.08
C PHE A 4 -15.25 9.67 14.79
N HIS A 5 -14.40 9.91 15.78
CA HIS A 5 -13.14 10.64 15.58
C HIS A 5 -12.23 9.90 14.60
N VAL A 6 -12.07 8.59 14.76
CA VAL A 6 -11.30 7.76 13.82
C VAL A 6 -11.87 7.86 12.40
N ALA A 7 -13.19 7.76 12.23
CA ALA A 7 -13.83 7.85 10.92
C ALA A 7 -13.56 9.20 10.22
N ILE A 8 -13.66 10.32 10.93
CA ILE A 8 -13.36 11.64 10.38
C ILE A 8 -11.88 11.78 10.01
N THR A 9 -10.97 11.33 10.87
CA THR A 9 -9.53 11.39 10.61
C THR A 9 -9.16 10.57 9.39
N VAL A 10 -9.69 9.36 9.25
CA VAL A 10 -9.47 8.51 8.07
C VAL A 10 -10.04 9.17 6.82
N ALA A 11 -11.27 9.70 6.86
CA ALA A 11 -11.88 10.38 5.72
C ALA A 11 -11.05 11.59 5.24
N ALA A 12 -10.61 12.44 6.17
CA ALA A 12 -9.77 13.60 5.85
C ALA A 12 -8.42 13.18 5.25
N MET A 13 -7.78 12.15 5.84
CA MET A 13 -6.52 11.58 5.32
C MET A 13 -6.71 11.04 3.90
N LEU A 14 -7.77 10.28 3.63
CA LEU A 14 -8.04 9.71 2.32
C LEU A 14 -8.21 10.79 1.24
N ILE A 15 -8.97 11.86 1.54
CA ILE A 15 -9.15 12.97 0.60
C ILE A 15 -7.80 13.62 0.25
N GLY A 16 -6.97 13.90 1.25
CA GLY A 16 -5.67 14.53 1.05
C GLY A 16 -4.71 13.66 0.23
N PHE A 17 -4.56 12.38 0.60
CA PHE A 17 -3.64 11.48 -0.10
C PHE A 17 -4.09 11.16 -1.51
N VAL A 18 -5.39 10.92 -1.74
CA VAL A 18 -5.92 10.66 -3.08
C VAL A 18 -5.69 11.87 -3.99
N ALA A 19 -5.93 13.09 -3.50
CA ALA A 19 -5.67 14.31 -4.26
C ALA A 19 -4.18 14.50 -4.57
N LEU A 20 -3.30 14.26 -3.58
CA LEU A 20 -1.86 14.38 -3.76
C LEU A 20 -1.33 13.37 -4.78
N ILE A 21 -1.75 12.11 -4.69
CA ILE A 21 -1.35 11.08 -5.65
C ILE A 21 -1.89 11.38 -7.04
N ALA A 22 -3.13 11.84 -7.17
CA ALA A 22 -3.68 12.26 -8.45
C ALA A 22 -2.84 13.38 -9.08
N MET A 23 -2.40 14.36 -8.29
CA MET A 23 -1.49 15.42 -8.75
C MET A 23 -0.13 14.87 -9.19
N ILE A 24 0.48 13.96 -8.41
CA ILE A 24 1.75 13.33 -8.75
C ILE A 24 1.62 12.53 -10.05
N ASN A 25 0.55 11.72 -10.18
CA ASN A 25 0.27 10.99 -11.41
C ASN A 25 0.15 11.88 -12.62
N PHE A 26 -0.57 13.01 -12.49
CA PHE A 26 -0.71 13.95 -13.58
C PHE A 26 0.64 14.51 -14.05
N ILE A 27 1.53 14.84 -13.10
CA ILE A 27 2.88 15.33 -13.41
C ILE A 27 3.70 14.24 -14.11
N PHE A 28 3.71 13.02 -13.58
CA PHE A 28 4.46 11.92 -14.18
C PHE A 28 3.92 11.57 -15.57
N ALA A 29 2.61 11.44 -15.73
CA ALA A 29 1.99 11.14 -17.02
C ALA A 29 2.29 12.21 -18.08
N LYS A 30 2.37 13.48 -17.69
CA LYS A 30 2.78 14.58 -18.58
C LYS A 30 4.23 14.47 -19.07
N ILE A 31 5.13 13.91 -18.26
CA ILE A 31 6.57 13.84 -18.55
C ILE A 31 6.96 12.53 -19.24
N THR A 32 6.45 11.41 -18.73
CA THR A 32 6.87 10.05 -19.14
C THR A 32 5.81 9.32 -19.96
N GLY A 33 4.57 9.82 -20.00
CA GLY A 33 3.42 9.10 -20.54
C GLY A 33 2.83 8.06 -19.59
N LEU A 34 3.43 7.85 -18.41
CA LEU A 34 3.00 6.89 -17.39
C LEU A 34 2.74 7.59 -16.06
N THR A 35 1.75 7.11 -15.33
CA THR A 35 1.48 7.53 -13.94
C THR A 35 2.61 7.11 -13.01
N PHE A 36 2.68 7.75 -11.85
CA PHE A 36 3.67 7.39 -10.83
C PHE A 36 3.44 5.97 -10.32
N GLN A 37 2.19 5.55 -10.16
CA GLN A 37 1.87 4.17 -9.77
C GLN A 37 2.26 3.14 -10.81
N GLU A 38 2.06 3.39 -12.11
CA GLU A 38 2.51 2.44 -13.16
C GLU A 38 4.03 2.26 -13.13
N ILE A 39 4.79 3.34 -12.93
CA ILE A 39 6.25 3.26 -12.80
C ILE A 39 6.63 2.42 -11.58
N LEU A 40 5.99 2.64 -10.44
CA LEU A 40 6.19 1.79 -9.28
C LEU A 40 5.71 0.36 -9.54
N GLY A 41 4.68 0.16 -10.36
CA GLY A 41 4.19 -1.13 -10.81
C GLY A 41 5.30 -1.97 -11.44
N TYR A 42 6.09 -1.39 -12.34
CA TYR A 42 7.26 -2.07 -12.89
C TYR A 42 8.32 -2.44 -11.84
N ILE A 43 8.50 -1.60 -10.81
CA ILE A 43 9.45 -1.87 -9.71
C ILE A 43 8.95 -3.00 -8.81
N PHE A 44 7.64 -3.06 -8.53
CA PHE A 44 7.01 -4.06 -7.67
C PHE A 44 6.57 -5.32 -8.43
N ALA A 45 6.56 -5.33 -9.76
CA ALA A 45 6.17 -6.48 -10.57
C ALA A 45 6.97 -7.76 -10.26
N PRO A 46 8.31 -7.72 -10.06
CA PRO A 46 9.05 -8.91 -9.64
C PRO A 46 8.59 -9.47 -8.30
N LEU A 47 8.22 -8.59 -7.36
CA LEU A 47 7.69 -8.99 -6.05
C LEU A 47 6.28 -9.58 -6.17
N ALA A 48 5.42 -8.98 -7.00
CA ALA A 48 4.10 -9.52 -7.33
C ALA A 48 4.23 -10.92 -7.97
N PHE A 49 5.13 -11.09 -8.93
CA PHE A 49 5.37 -12.37 -9.58
C PHE A 49 5.79 -13.48 -8.59
N ILE A 50 6.64 -13.17 -7.62
CA ILE A 50 7.07 -14.14 -6.58
C ILE A 50 5.87 -14.62 -5.72
N THR A 51 4.80 -13.84 -5.61
CA THR A 51 3.57 -14.29 -4.92
C THR A 51 2.73 -15.30 -5.70
N GLY A 52 3.11 -15.60 -6.95
CA GLY A 52 2.41 -16.54 -7.82
C GLY A 52 1.40 -15.87 -8.76
N ILE A 53 1.52 -14.56 -8.98
CA ILE A 53 0.75 -13.78 -9.97
C ILE A 53 1.40 -13.95 -11.36
N PRO A 54 0.61 -14.22 -12.42
CA PRO A 54 1.12 -14.29 -13.79
C PRO A 54 1.82 -12.99 -14.23
N TRP A 55 2.89 -13.09 -15.04
CA TRP A 55 3.68 -11.92 -15.43
C TRP A 55 2.87 -10.85 -16.17
N ASN A 56 1.87 -11.25 -16.96
CA ASN A 56 0.97 -10.34 -17.67
C ASN A 56 0.08 -9.50 -16.73
N GLU A 57 -0.10 -9.93 -15.47
CA GLU A 57 -0.88 -9.22 -14.46
C GLU A 57 0.04 -8.54 -13.41
N ALA A 58 1.35 -8.82 -13.44
CA ALA A 58 2.28 -8.47 -12.38
C ALA A 58 2.55 -6.97 -12.27
N VAL A 59 2.53 -6.22 -13.38
CA VAL A 59 2.74 -4.76 -13.37
C VAL A 59 1.55 -4.06 -12.71
N ASP A 60 0.33 -4.42 -13.10
CA ASP A 60 -0.90 -3.89 -12.53
C ASP A 60 -1.05 -4.25 -11.04
N ALA A 61 -0.78 -5.51 -10.69
CA ALA A 61 -0.68 -5.95 -9.30
C ALA A 61 0.39 -5.17 -8.52
N GLY A 62 1.55 -4.92 -9.14
CA GLY A 62 2.62 -4.11 -8.60
C GLY A 62 2.18 -2.66 -8.31
N SER A 63 1.36 -2.08 -9.18
CA SER A 63 0.82 -0.72 -9.00
C SER A 63 -0.09 -0.65 -7.76
N LEU A 64 -0.89 -1.69 -7.49
CA LEU A 64 -1.69 -1.77 -6.26
C LEU A 64 -0.84 -1.97 -5.01
N ILE A 65 0.19 -2.81 -5.09
CA ILE A 65 1.19 -2.98 -4.01
C ILE A 65 1.85 -1.64 -3.68
N ALA A 66 2.27 -0.91 -4.71
CA ALA A 66 2.87 0.41 -4.59
C ALA A 66 1.91 1.42 -3.97
N THR A 67 0.67 1.47 -4.47
CA THR A 67 -0.39 2.36 -3.98
C THR A 67 -0.57 2.16 -2.48
N LYS A 68 -0.65 0.91 -2.02
CA LYS A 68 -0.76 0.60 -0.58
C LYS A 68 0.41 1.19 0.22
N LEU A 69 1.65 0.96 -0.21
CA LEU A 69 2.84 1.37 0.53
C LEU A 69 2.98 2.89 0.63
N VAL A 70 2.73 3.60 -0.47
CA VAL A 70 2.88 5.06 -0.58
C VAL A 70 1.69 5.79 0.04
N THR A 71 0.49 5.23 -0.04
CA THR A 71 -0.73 5.81 0.55
C THR A 71 -1.17 5.03 1.78
N ASN A 72 -2.10 4.10 1.60
CA ASN A 72 -2.63 3.17 2.57
C ASN A 72 -3.47 2.09 1.85
N GLU A 73 -3.83 1.09 2.62
CA GLU A 73 -4.64 -0.05 2.22
C GLU A 73 -6.07 0.30 1.79
N PHE A 74 -6.72 1.31 2.37
CA PHE A 74 -8.08 1.71 1.98
C PHE A 74 -8.12 2.31 0.57
N VAL A 75 -7.12 3.13 0.20
CA VAL A 75 -6.99 3.67 -1.16
C VAL A 75 -6.75 2.52 -2.13
N ALA A 76 -5.77 1.65 -1.84
CA ALA A 76 -5.45 0.53 -2.72
C ALA A 76 -6.63 -0.47 -2.88
N MET A 77 -7.38 -0.76 -1.81
CA MET A 77 -8.59 -1.58 -1.88
C MET A 77 -9.71 -0.91 -2.68
N THR A 78 -9.85 0.42 -2.58
CA THR A 78 -10.80 1.16 -3.41
C THR A 78 -10.41 1.09 -4.89
N GLU A 79 -9.12 1.19 -5.19
CA GLU A 79 -8.60 1.07 -6.55
C GLU A 79 -8.77 -0.35 -7.09
N LEU A 80 -8.51 -1.39 -6.28
CA LEU A 80 -8.81 -2.79 -6.65
C LEU A 80 -10.31 -2.98 -6.95
N ALA A 81 -11.20 -2.41 -6.14
CA ALA A 81 -12.64 -2.61 -6.26
C ALA A 81 -13.29 -1.82 -7.41
N LYS A 82 -12.75 -0.66 -7.77
CA LYS A 82 -13.33 0.25 -8.77
C LYS A 82 -12.51 0.39 -10.04
N GLY A 83 -11.27 -0.08 -10.04
CA GLY A 83 -10.39 -0.04 -11.20
C GLY A 83 -10.80 -1.08 -12.23
N ASN A 84 -10.43 -0.82 -13.48
CA ASN A 84 -10.63 -1.74 -14.59
C ASN A 84 -9.42 -2.67 -14.69
N TRP A 85 -9.41 -3.71 -13.87
CA TRP A 85 -8.34 -4.70 -13.84
C TRP A 85 -8.77 -5.97 -14.57
N ASP A 86 -7.90 -6.50 -15.44
CA ASP A 86 -8.08 -7.81 -16.08
C ASP A 86 -7.36 -8.90 -15.27
N PHE A 87 -7.72 -9.02 -13.99
CA PHE A 87 -7.11 -9.98 -13.08
C PHE A 87 -7.82 -11.33 -13.12
N SER A 88 -7.04 -12.39 -13.08
CA SER A 88 -7.56 -13.72 -12.78
C SER A 88 -8.16 -13.76 -11.36
N PRO A 89 -9.08 -14.69 -11.07
CA PRO A 89 -9.59 -14.89 -9.71
C PRO A 89 -8.48 -15.14 -8.68
N ARG A 90 -7.42 -15.84 -9.11
CA ARG A 90 -6.22 -16.10 -8.32
C ARG A 90 -5.47 -14.82 -7.97
N THR A 91 -5.17 -13.95 -8.95
CA THR A 91 -4.51 -12.67 -8.70
C THR A 91 -5.34 -11.77 -7.80
N THR A 92 -6.66 -11.72 -8.03
CA THR A 92 -7.58 -10.96 -7.18
C THR A 92 -7.52 -11.45 -5.73
N ALA A 93 -7.48 -12.76 -5.49
CA ALA A 93 -7.33 -13.33 -4.14
C ALA A 93 -5.98 -12.97 -3.51
N ILE A 94 -4.87 -13.17 -4.24
CA ILE A 94 -3.50 -12.87 -3.76
C ILE A 94 -3.38 -11.39 -3.37
N ILE A 95 -3.81 -10.47 -4.25
CA ILE A 95 -3.73 -9.03 -3.98
C ILE A 95 -4.67 -8.62 -2.86
N SER A 96 -5.89 -9.16 -2.80
CA SER A 96 -6.80 -8.89 -1.68
C SER A 96 -6.16 -9.24 -0.34
N VAL A 97 -5.53 -10.42 -0.23
CA VAL A 97 -4.83 -10.83 1.00
C VAL A 97 -3.60 -9.95 1.27
N PHE A 98 -2.83 -9.60 0.25
CA PHE A 98 -1.71 -8.68 0.40
C PHE A 98 -2.14 -7.32 0.96
N LEU A 99 -3.27 -6.77 0.49
CA LEU A 99 -3.75 -5.44 0.85
C LEU A 99 -4.24 -5.36 2.30
N VAL A 100 -4.67 -6.46 2.92
CA VAL A 100 -5.19 -6.49 4.30
C VAL A 100 -4.05 -6.43 5.32
N SER A 101 -3.42 -5.26 5.43
CA SER A 101 -2.56 -4.87 6.56
C SER A 101 -2.28 -3.37 6.54
N PHE A 102 -1.96 -2.78 7.71
CA PHE A 102 -1.59 -1.38 7.84
C PHE A 102 -0.10 -1.09 7.52
N ALA A 103 0.55 -1.93 6.72
CA ALA A 103 1.95 -1.74 6.35
C ALA A 103 2.08 -0.65 5.26
N ASN A 104 2.29 0.60 5.67
CA ASN A 104 2.51 1.75 4.78
C ASN A 104 3.33 2.85 5.51
N PHE A 105 3.83 3.85 4.77
CA PHE A 105 4.63 4.94 5.35
C PHE A 105 3.85 5.78 6.37
N SER A 106 2.55 5.99 6.15
CA SER A 106 1.67 6.76 7.03
C SER A 106 1.56 6.12 8.42
N SER A 107 1.47 4.78 8.48
CA SER A 107 1.41 4.02 9.74
C SER A 107 2.66 4.19 10.61
N ILE A 108 3.85 4.33 10.00
CA ILE A 108 5.08 4.62 10.75
C ILE A 108 4.98 5.99 11.43
N GLY A 109 4.45 6.99 10.72
CA GLY A 109 4.19 8.32 11.28
C GLY A 109 3.20 8.30 12.43
N ILE A 110 2.09 7.56 12.27
CA ILE A 110 1.07 7.39 13.31
C ILE A 110 1.66 6.73 14.56
N ILE A 111 2.36 5.60 14.41
CA ILE A 111 2.96 4.86 15.54
C ILE A 111 4.04 5.70 16.21
N SER A 112 4.90 6.37 15.45
CA SER A 112 5.93 7.24 16.02
C SER A 112 5.31 8.41 16.80
N GLY A 113 4.29 9.07 16.24
CA GLY A 113 3.59 10.18 16.90
C GLY A 113 2.88 9.75 18.18
N ALA A 114 2.14 8.63 18.12
CA ALA A 114 1.49 8.06 19.30
C ALA A 114 2.52 7.70 20.38
N MET A 115 3.64 7.05 20.00
CA MET A 115 4.70 6.70 20.94
C MET A 115 5.38 7.94 21.53
N LYS A 116 5.60 9.02 20.77
CA LYS A 116 6.12 10.29 21.31
C LYS A 116 5.21 10.91 22.35
N GLY A 117 3.89 10.81 22.17
CA GLY A 117 2.91 11.27 23.15
C GLY A 117 2.97 10.53 24.49
N LEU A 118 3.48 9.29 24.49
CA LEU A 118 3.69 8.49 25.70
C LEU A 118 5.12 8.62 26.26
N ASN A 119 6.12 8.58 25.38
CA ASN A 119 7.53 8.67 25.70
C ASN A 119 8.32 9.13 24.47
N GLU A 120 8.94 10.31 24.56
CA GLU A 120 9.65 10.93 23.44
C GLU A 120 10.85 10.10 22.93
N GLU A 121 11.66 9.53 23.84
CA GLU A 121 12.82 8.70 23.50
C GLU A 121 12.39 7.45 22.71
N LYS A 122 11.32 6.76 23.15
CA LYS A 122 10.78 5.59 22.45
C LYS A 122 10.15 5.96 21.12
N GLY A 123 9.46 7.10 21.04
CA GLY A 123 8.92 7.62 19.78
C GLY A 123 10.00 7.94 18.74
N ASN A 124 11.14 8.49 19.17
CA ASN A 124 12.31 8.70 18.33
C ASN A 124 12.97 7.39 17.89
N LEU A 125 13.01 6.37 18.77
CA LEU A 125 13.52 5.05 18.44
C LEU A 125 12.68 4.38 17.33
N VAL A 126 11.35 4.52 17.39
CA VAL A 126 10.43 4.02 16.35
C VAL A 126 10.69 4.74 15.03
N ALA A 127 10.74 6.07 15.02
CA ALA A 127 11.01 6.85 13.82
C ALA A 127 12.34 6.43 13.15
N LYS A 128 13.39 6.26 13.96
CA LYS A 128 14.72 5.84 13.50
C LYS A 128 14.70 4.47 12.80
N HIS A 129 13.84 3.55 13.22
CA HIS A 129 13.73 2.20 12.66
C HIS A 129 12.54 2.02 11.71
N GLY A 130 11.85 3.11 11.36
CA GLY A 130 10.60 3.10 10.60
C GLY A 130 10.67 2.29 9.30
N LEU A 131 11.73 2.45 8.51
CA LEU A 131 11.92 1.70 7.26
C LEU A 131 12.05 0.18 7.49
N LYS A 132 12.74 -0.24 8.57
CA LYS A 132 12.87 -1.66 8.91
C LYS A 132 11.52 -2.22 9.36
N ILE A 133 10.77 -1.47 10.17
CA ILE A 133 9.43 -1.85 10.62
C ILE A 133 8.50 -2.01 9.41
N LEU A 134 8.51 -1.04 8.50
CA LEU A 134 7.71 -1.07 7.28
C LEU A 134 8.07 -2.28 6.42
N LEU A 135 9.37 -2.52 6.17
CA LEU A 135 9.83 -3.68 5.41
C LEU A 135 9.36 -4.99 6.05
N SER A 136 9.56 -5.17 7.35
CA SER A 136 9.10 -6.37 8.07
C SER A 136 7.59 -6.57 7.98
N ALA A 137 6.79 -5.51 8.16
CA ALA A 137 5.33 -5.59 8.04
C ALA A 137 4.87 -5.91 6.61
N SER A 138 5.54 -5.35 5.60
CA SER A 138 5.28 -5.65 4.20
C SER A 138 5.64 -7.09 3.85
N LEU A 139 6.75 -7.63 4.36
CA LEU A 139 7.12 -9.03 4.17
C LEU A 139 6.11 -10.01 4.74
N VAL A 140 5.48 -9.70 5.88
CA VAL A 140 4.37 -10.50 6.44
C VAL A 140 3.15 -10.49 5.50
N SER A 141 2.90 -9.35 4.86
CA SER A 141 1.82 -9.22 3.86
C SER A 141 2.12 -10.06 2.61
N PHE A 142 3.38 -10.03 2.13
CA PHE A 142 3.85 -10.88 1.04
C PHE A 142 3.78 -12.36 1.38
N LEU A 143 4.16 -12.76 2.60
CA LEU A 143 4.07 -14.16 3.04
C LEU A 143 2.61 -14.66 3.00
N SER A 144 1.68 -13.85 3.48
CA SER A 144 0.24 -14.18 3.45
C SER A 144 -0.29 -14.31 2.01
N ALA A 145 0.16 -13.42 1.13
CA ALA A 145 -0.16 -13.45 -0.30
C ALA A 145 0.42 -14.69 -1.01
N ILE A 146 1.67 -15.06 -0.70
CA ILE A 146 2.32 -16.28 -1.21
C ILE A 146 1.53 -17.52 -0.78
N ILE A 147 1.16 -17.63 0.50
CA ILE A 147 0.36 -18.75 1.00
C ILE A 147 -0.96 -18.83 0.24
N THR A 148 -1.60 -17.68 -0.02
CA THR A 148 -2.83 -17.62 -0.82
C THR A 148 -2.60 -18.13 -2.24
N GLY A 149 -1.52 -17.70 -2.90
CA GLY A 149 -1.16 -18.16 -4.25
C GLY A 149 -0.72 -19.63 -4.35
N LEU A 150 -0.43 -20.28 -3.23
CA LEU A 150 -0.17 -21.73 -3.18
C LEU A 150 -1.45 -22.55 -3.05
N ILE A 151 -2.46 -22.02 -2.38
CA ILE A 151 -3.71 -22.73 -2.07
C ILE A 151 -4.77 -22.53 -3.17
N PHE A 152 -4.68 -21.43 -3.92
CA PHE A 152 -5.65 -20.98 -4.92
C PHE A 152 -5.14 -21.15 -6.36
#